data_AF-A0A7V4GVD7-F1
#
_entry.id   AF-A0A7V4GVD7-F1
#
_cell.length_a   1.000
_cell.length_b   1.000
_cell.length_c   1.000
_cell.angle_alpha   90.00
_cell.angle_beta   90.00
_cell.angle_gamma   90.00
#
_symmetry.space_group_name_H-M   'P 1'
#
loop_
_entity.id
_entity.type
_entity.pdbx_description
1 polymer ?
#
loop_
_entity_poly.entity_id
_entity_poly.type
_entity_poly.pdbx_seq_one_letter_code
_entity_poly.pdbx_strand_id
1 'polypeptide(L)' 'IAANEIRKIKKELYEILALHTGKDVEKVEKDADRDFWMTADEAKEYGMIDEVLVREKKKK' A
#
# COMPACT_ATOMS: atom_id res chain seq x y z
N ILE A 1 25.13 0.58 13.75
CA ILE A 1 24.85 -0.63 12.93
C ILE A 1 23.34 -0.75 12.67
N ALA A 2 22.50 -0.89 13.69
CA ALA A 2 21.05 -1.04 13.54
C ALA A 2 20.36 0.05 12.69
N ALA A 3 20.74 1.32 12.83
CA ALA A 3 20.12 2.42 12.07
C ALA A 3 20.28 2.31 10.54
N ASN A 4 21.36 1.70 10.06
CA ASN A 4 21.59 1.54 8.61
C ASN A 4 20.78 0.37 8.05
N GLU A 5 20.71 -0.75 8.79
CA GLU A 5 19.87 -1.90 8.43
C GLU A 5 18.38 -1.52 8.39
N ILE A 6 17.91 -0.71 9.36
CA ILE A 6 16.53 -0.22 9.37
C ILE A 6 16.23 0.60 8.11
N ARG A 7 17.14 1.49 7.69
CA ARG A 7 16.96 2.29 6.46
C ARG A 7 16.95 1.41 5.22
N LYS A 8 17.81 0.41 5.15
CA LYS A 8 17.87 -0.54 4.04
C LYS A 8 16.55 -1.31 3.89
N ILE A 9 16.05 -1.87 4.99
CA ILE A 9 14.79 -2.62 5.02
C ILE A 9 13.60 -1.71 4.63
N LYS A 10 13.56 -0.47 5.14
CA LYS A 10 12.52 0.49 4.76
C LYS A 10 12.52 0.77 3.25
N LYS A 11 13.70 1.00 2.67
CA LYS A 11 13.85 1.25 1.23
C LYS A 11 13.39 0.07 0.39
N GLU A 12 13.80 -1.14 0.74
CA GLU A 12 13.37 -2.38 0.08
C GLU A 12 11.85 -2.56 0.14
N LEU A 13 11.24 -2.27 1.30
CA LEU A 13 9.79 -2.33 1.46
C LEU A 13 9.08 -1.32 0.54
N TYR A 14 9.56 -0.08 0.47
CA TYR A 14 8.95 0.95 -0.39
C TYR A 14 9.10 0.62 -1.88
N GLU A 15 10.23 0.04 -2.29
CA GLU A 15 10.42 -0.43 -3.67
C GLU A 15 9.43 -1.56 -4.04
N ILE A 16 9.21 -2.51 -3.14
CA ILE A 16 8.23 -3.59 -3.34
C ILE A 16 6.82 -3.03 -3.45
N LEU A 17 6.43 -2.13 -2.55
CA LEU A 17 5.10 -1.51 -2.57
C LEU A 17 4.88 -0.69 -3.84
N ALA A 18 5.86 0.12 -4.25
CA ALA A 18 5.82 0.90 -5.48
C ALA A 18 5.62 0.00 -6.71
N LEU A 19 6.37 -1.10 -6.79
CA LEU A 19 6.27 -2.05 -7.90
C LEU A 19 4.87 -2.65 -8.06
N HIS A 20 4.24 -3.06 -6.96
CA HIS A 20 2.94 -3.74 -7.01
C HIS A 20 1.75 -2.78 -7.11
N THR A 21 1.89 -1.56 -6.57
CA THR A 21 0.85 -0.52 -6.64
C THR A 21 0.90 0.31 -7.91
N GLY A 22 2.02 0.25 -8.65
CA GLY A 22 2.28 1.10 -9.81
C GLY A 22 2.47 2.58 -9.44
N LYS A 23 2.80 2.87 -8.18
CA LYS A 23 3.10 4.23 -7.69
C LYS A 23 4.61 4.44 -7.63
N ASP A 24 5.03 5.69 -7.66
CA ASP A 24 6.44 6.05 -7.47
C ASP A 24 6.88 5.79 -6.02
N VAL A 25 8.15 5.39 -5.85
CA VAL A 25 8.75 5.12 -4.53
C VAL A 25 8.67 6.34 -3.61
N GLU A 26 8.88 7.56 -4.13
CA GLU A 26 8.78 8.80 -3.36
C GLU A 26 7.37 9.02 -2.80
N LYS A 27 6.33 8.61 -3.54
CA LYS A 27 4.94 8.72 -3.09
C LYS A 27 4.65 7.73 -1.96
N VAL A 28 5.08 6.48 -2.14
CA VAL A 28 4.97 5.45 -1.11
C VAL A 28 5.72 5.84 0.16
N GLU A 29 6.93 6.41 0.05
CA GLU A 29 7.72 6.87 1.19
C GLU A 29 7.01 8.00 1.95
N LYS A 30 6.44 8.98 1.23
CA LYS A 30 5.68 10.08 1.83
C LYS A 30 4.41 9.58 2.53
N ASP A 31 3.69 8.67 1.90
CA ASP A 31 2.46 8.10 2.46
C ASP A 31 2.77 7.20 3.66
N ALA A 32 3.91 6.49 3.65
CA ALA A 32 4.35 5.58 4.72
C ALA A 32 5.20 6.24 5.82
N ASP A 33 5.39 7.56 5.79
CA ASP A 33 6.03 8.30 6.90
C ASP A 33 5.18 8.21 8.19
N ARG A 34 3.86 8.03 8.02
CA ARG A 34 2.86 7.88 9.07
C ARG A 34 1.93 6.70 8.76
N ASP A 35 1.16 6.27 9.75
CA ASP A 35 0.11 5.29 9.52
C ASP A 35 -0.92 5.84 8.53
N PHE A 36 -0.94 5.27 7.33
CA PHE A 36 -1.84 5.67 6.26
C PHE A 36 -2.97 4.64 6.12
N TRP A 37 -4.09 4.95 6.75
CA TRP A 37 -5.29 4.11 6.73
C TRP A 37 -6.09 4.40 5.46
N MET A 38 -6.49 3.34 4.76
CA MET A 38 -7.31 3.43 3.55
C MET A 38 -8.62 2.67 3.75
N THR A 39 -9.70 3.22 3.22
CA THR A 39 -10.93 2.46 2.95
C THR A 39 -10.70 1.46 1.81
N ALA A 40 -11.61 0.52 1.62
CA ALA A 40 -11.49 -0.48 0.57
C ALA A 40 -11.44 0.15 -0.84
N ASP A 41 -12.24 1.20 -1.09
CA ASP A 41 -12.24 1.93 -2.37
C ASP A 41 -10.92 2.69 -2.59
N GLU A 42 -10.41 3.36 -1.56
CA GLU A 42 -9.11 4.06 -1.61
C GLU A 42 -7.96 3.08 -1.84
N ALA A 43 -7.96 1.91 -1.19
CA ALA A 43 -6.96 0.88 -1.40
C ALA A 43 -6.97 0.35 -2.84
N LYS A 44 -8.16 0.24 -3.45
CA LYS A 44 -8.30 -0.14 -4.85
C LYS A 44 -7.76 0.93 -5.79
N GLU A 45 -8.10 2.19 -5.57
CA GLU A 45 -7.57 3.32 -6.37
C GLU A 45 -6.06 3.51 -6.21
N TYR A 46 -5.54 3.21 -5.01
CA TYR A 46 -4.12 3.19 -4.75
C TYR A 46 -3.40 2.05 -5.48
N GLY A 47 -4.10 1.00 -5.89
CA GLY A 47 -3.50 -0.19 -6.50
C GLY A 47 -2.99 -1.20 -5.47
N MET A 48 -3.43 -1.09 -4.21
CA MET A 48 -3.13 -2.09 -3.17
C MET A 48 -3.96 -3.36 -3.34
N ILE A 49 -5.15 -3.26 -3.94
CA ILE A 49 -6.08 -4.37 -4.18
C ILE A 49 -6.76 -4.22 -5.54
N ASP A 50 -7.15 -5.33 -6.16
CA ASP A 50 -7.79 -5.32 -7.49
C ASP A 50 -9.31 -5.04 -7.43
N GLU A 51 -10.00 -5.65 -6.45
CA GLU A 51 -11.45 -5.58 -6.35
C GLU A 51 -11.96 -5.63 -4.89
N VAL A 52 -13.04 -4.88 -4.64
CA VAL A 52 -13.78 -4.90 -3.38
C VAL A 52 -15.02 -5.78 -3.55
N LEU A 53 -15.03 -6.92 -2.89
CA LEU A 53 -16.15 -7.86 -2.97
C LEU A 53 -17.32 -7.40 -2.09
N VAL A 54 -18.49 -7.22 -2.69
CA VAL A 54 -19.74 -6.96 -1.96
C VAL A 54 -20.56 -8.24 -1.87
N ARG A 55 -21.16 -8.49 -0.71
CA ARG A 55 -22.05 -9.63 -0.53
C ARG A 55 -23.32 -9.41 -1.36
N GLU A 56 -23.50 -10.21 -2.41
CA GLU A 56 -24.77 -10.24 -3.11
C GLU A 56 -25.89 -10.63 -2.15
N LYS A 57 -26.86 -9.71 -1.94
CA LYS A 57 -28.10 -10.07 -1.28
C LYS A 57 -28.83 -11.03 -2.23
N LYS A 58 -28.81 -12.33 -1.92
CA LYS A 58 -29.79 -13.27 -2.50
C LYS A 58 -31.17 -12.62 -2.35
N LYS A 59 -31.77 -12.18 -3.46
CA LYS A 59 -33.19 -11.84 -3.49
C LYS A 59 -33.92 -13.11 -3.03
N LYS A 60 -34.50 -13.05 -1.84
CA LYS A 60 -35.52 -14.01 -1.42
C LYS A 60 -36.78 -13.76 -2.22
#